data_AF-A0A8B7RIG7-F1
#
_entry.id   AF-A0A8B7RIG7-F1
#
_cell.length_a   1.000
_cell.length_b   1.000
_cell.length_c   1.000
_cell.angle_alpha   90.00
_cell.angle_beta   90.00
_cell.angle_gamma   90.00
#
_symmetry.space_group_name_H-M   'P 1'
#
loop_
_entity.id
_entity.type
_entity.pdbx_description
1 polymer ?
#
loop_
_entity_poly.entity_id
_entity_poly.type
_entity_poly.pdbx_seq_one_letter_code
_entity_poly.pdbx_strand_id
1 'polypeptide(L)'
;MKMVPKMLFPLVKDWAPKAFVISFKLETDPSIVIDRARNALEVYRHQVVVANILESRRSFVVIVTKDSETKLSLSEEEVEKGTEIEEKIVVDLQSRHTAFIEDKN
;
A
#
# COMPACT_ATOMS: atom_id res chain seq x y z
N MET A 1 -6.63 -9.59 26.58
CA MET A 1 -5.79 -8.89 25.57
C MET A 1 -6.08 -7.40 25.64
N LYS A 2 -5.07 -6.52 25.55
CA LYS A 2 -5.28 -5.07 25.43
C LYS A 2 -5.23 -4.68 23.97
N MET A 3 -6.06 -3.72 23.55
CA MET A 3 -5.98 -3.17 22.20
C MET A 3 -4.62 -2.50 21.99
N VAL A 4 -3.99 -2.76 20.85
CA VAL A 4 -2.78 -2.05 20.45
C VAL A 4 -3.17 -0.62 20.04
N PRO A 5 -2.48 0.42 20.55
CA PRO A 5 -2.74 1.79 20.13
C PRO A 5 -2.54 1.98 18.61
N LYS A 6 -3.37 2.81 17.99
CA LYS A 6 -3.33 3.06 16.54
C LYS A 6 -2.20 4.03 16.20
N MET A 7 -0.98 3.52 16.03
CA MET A 7 0.24 4.32 15.85
C MET A 7 0.33 5.08 14.52
N LEU A 8 -0.41 4.66 13.48
CA LEU A 8 -0.38 5.32 12.18
C LEU A 8 -0.94 6.75 12.21
N PHE A 9 -1.94 7.03 13.05
CA PHE A 9 -2.52 8.38 13.11
C PHE A 9 -1.52 9.41 13.67
N PRO A 10 -0.86 9.18 14.84
CA PRO A 10 0.21 10.06 15.31
C PRO A 10 1.38 10.20 14.34
N LEU A 11 1.75 9.12 13.64
CA LEU A 11 2.82 9.16 12.64
C LEU A 11 2.51 10.18 11.54
N VAL A 12 1.32 10.10 10.97
CA VAL A 12 0.89 10.94 9.84
C VAL A 12 0.62 12.38 10.29
N LYS A 13 0.06 12.56 11.48
CA LYS A 13 -0.37 13.89 11.95
C LYS A 13 0.76 14.67 12.62
N ASP A 14 1.50 14.03 13.52
CA ASP A 14 2.34 14.73 14.50
C ASP A 14 3.84 14.46 14.28
N TRP A 15 4.23 13.21 13.97
CA TRP A 15 5.65 12.84 13.92
C TRP A 15 6.31 13.11 12.58
N ALA A 16 5.61 12.83 11.48
CA ALA A 16 6.14 12.97 10.12
C ALA A 16 5.10 13.53 9.13
N PRO A 17 4.51 14.72 9.39
CA PRO A 17 3.40 15.27 8.59
C PRO A 17 3.74 15.60 7.14
N LYS A 18 5.03 15.69 6.81
CA LYS A 18 5.51 15.94 5.45
C LYS A 18 5.95 14.68 4.72
N ALA A 19 6.04 13.53 5.40
CA ALA A 19 6.47 12.29 4.77
C ALA A 19 5.39 11.70 3.87
N PHE A 20 5.83 10.90 2.90
CA PHE A 20 4.96 10.04 2.12
C PHE A 20 4.79 8.70 2.85
N VAL A 21 3.65 8.53 3.49
CA VAL A 21 3.35 7.39 4.36
C VAL A 21 2.55 6.34 3.59
N ILE A 22 3.12 5.14 3.57
CA ILE A 22 2.56 3.96 2.91
C ILE A 22 2.32 2.91 3.99
N SER A 23 1.15 2.27 3.99
CA SER A 23 0.89 1.13 4.88
C SER A 23 0.57 -0.14 4.08
N PHE A 24 0.83 -1.31 4.67
CA PHE A 24 0.49 -2.60 4.08
C PHE A 24 -0.74 -3.18 4.77
N LYS A 25 -1.65 -3.75 3.98
CA LYS A 25 -2.86 -4.41 4.44
C LYS A 25 -2.92 -5.83 3.91
N LEU A 26 -2.66 -6.77 4.81
CA LEU A 26 -2.77 -8.21 4.56
C LEU A 26 -4.13 -8.72 5.03
N GLU A 27 -4.89 -9.35 4.15
CA GLU A 27 -6.15 -10.02 4.46
C GLU A 27 -6.15 -11.44 3.89
N THR A 28 -7.13 -12.26 4.28
CA THR A 28 -7.36 -13.60 3.69
C THR A 28 -8.57 -13.63 2.76
N ASP A 29 -9.49 -12.68 2.89
CA ASP A 29 -10.72 -12.60 2.12
C ASP A 29 -10.63 -11.48 1.06
N PRO A 30 -10.61 -11.83 -0.25
CA PRO A 30 -10.59 -10.85 -1.34
C PRO A 30 -11.75 -9.87 -1.34
N SER A 31 -12.91 -10.25 -0.79
CA SER A 31 -14.11 -9.41 -0.80
C SER A 31 -14.00 -8.19 0.11
N ILE A 32 -13.13 -8.22 1.13
CA ILE A 32 -12.99 -7.14 2.12
C ILE A 32 -11.72 -6.32 1.98
N VAL A 33 -10.70 -6.81 1.27
CA VAL A 33 -9.35 -6.21 1.33
C VAL A 33 -9.33 -4.75 0.84
N ILE A 34 -10.10 -4.44 -0.20
CA ILE A 34 -10.20 -3.08 -0.76
C ILE A 34 -10.94 -2.16 0.20
N ASP A 35 -12.04 -2.61 0.80
CA ASP A 35 -12.79 -1.82 1.78
C ASP A 35 -11.94 -1.55 3.04
N ARG A 36 -11.18 -2.55 3.50
CA ARG A 36 -10.23 -2.39 4.61
C ARG A 36 -9.10 -1.42 4.28
N ALA A 37 -8.61 -1.42 3.04
CA ALA A 37 -7.60 -0.49 2.57
C ALA A 37 -8.15 0.95 2.50
N ARG A 38 -9.32 1.16 1.90
CA ARG A 38 -9.98 2.48 1.85
C ARG A 38 -10.30 3.02 3.23
N ASN A 39 -10.79 2.18 4.14
CA ASN A 39 -11.03 2.60 5.52
C ASN A 39 -9.73 3.03 6.23
N ALA A 40 -8.61 2.34 6.00
CA ALA A 40 -7.32 2.74 6.56
C ALA A 40 -6.86 4.11 6.02
N LEU A 41 -7.05 4.38 4.73
CA LEU A 41 -6.77 5.70 4.14
C LEU A 41 -7.63 6.79 4.78
N GLU A 42 -8.93 6.54 4.98
CA GLU A 42 -9.85 7.50 5.60
C GLU A 42 -9.49 7.79 7.07
N VAL A 43 -9.23 6.75 7.85
CA VAL A 43 -8.96 6.87 9.30
C VAL A 43 -7.60 7.49 9.56
N TYR A 44 -6.56 7.06 8.83
CA TYR A 44 -5.17 7.49 9.10
C TYR A 44 -4.70 8.64 8.23
N ARG A 45 -5.44 9.00 7.16
CA ARG A 45 -5.14 10.12 6.26
C ARG A 45 -3.74 10.07 5.62
N HIS A 46 -3.20 8.87 5.44
CA HIS A 46 -1.95 8.62 4.71
C HIS A 46 -2.21 8.42 3.22
N GLN A 47 -1.14 8.34 2.42
CA GLN A 47 -1.24 8.50 0.97
C GLN A 47 -1.57 7.20 0.23
N VAL A 48 -1.02 6.07 0.68
CA VAL A 48 -1.12 4.79 -0.05
C VAL A 48 -1.30 3.61 0.90
N VAL A 49 -2.15 2.66 0.52
CA VAL A 49 -2.21 1.32 1.10
C VAL A 49 -1.82 0.30 0.03
N VAL A 50 -0.84 -0.55 0.31
CA VAL A 50 -0.57 -1.76 -0.48
C VAL A 50 -1.40 -2.90 0.11
N ALA A 51 -2.44 -3.30 -0.60
CA ALA A 51 -3.37 -4.36 -0.22
C ALA A 51 -2.97 -5.69 -0.86
N ASN A 52 -2.95 -6.76 -0.07
CA ASN A 52 -2.60 -8.08 -0.57
C ASN A 52 -3.37 -9.19 0.16
N ILE A 53 -3.63 -10.29 -0.56
CA ILE A 53 -4.24 -11.48 0.00
C ILE A 53 -3.16 -12.47 0.39
N LEU A 54 -3.29 -13.12 1.54
CA LEU A 54 -2.27 -14.02 2.11
C LEU A 54 -1.80 -15.08 1.11
N GLU A 55 -2.74 -15.70 0.39
CA GLU A 55 -2.49 -16.77 -0.57
C GLU A 55 -1.71 -16.30 -1.80
N SER A 56 -1.98 -15.08 -2.27
CA SER A 56 -1.39 -14.52 -3.50
C SER A 56 -0.38 -13.39 -3.25
N ARG A 57 0.04 -13.18 -1.99
CA ARG A 57 0.86 -12.01 -1.60
C ARG A 57 2.17 -11.84 -2.36
N ARG A 58 2.71 -12.92 -2.93
CA ARG A 58 3.97 -12.93 -3.70
C ARG A 58 3.78 -12.71 -5.19
N SER A 59 2.54 -12.77 -5.69
CA SER A 59 2.25 -12.72 -7.12
C SER A 59 1.23 -11.64 -7.48
N PHE A 60 0.46 -11.13 -6.52
CA PHE A 60 -0.56 -10.12 -6.74
C PHE A 60 -0.72 -9.17 -5.56
N VAL A 61 -0.74 -7.87 -5.86
CA VAL A 61 -1.09 -6.81 -4.91
C VAL A 61 -1.96 -5.75 -5.58
N VAL A 62 -2.70 -5.00 -4.78
CA VAL A 62 -3.44 -3.82 -5.22
C VAL A 62 -2.93 -2.61 -4.46
N ILE A 63 -2.42 -1.63 -5.18
CA ILE A 63 -2.04 -0.33 -4.63
C ILE A 63 -3.28 0.55 -4.62
N VAL A 64 -3.71 0.94 -3.42
CA VAL A 64 -4.93 1.72 -3.19
C VAL A 64 -4.54 3.12 -2.75
N THR A 65 -5.05 4.13 -3.45
CA THR A 65 -5.01 5.54 -3.02
C THR A 65 -6.43 6.03 -2.76
N LYS A 66 -6.58 7.31 -2.37
CA LYS A 66 -7.90 7.91 -2.17
C LYS A 66 -8.76 7.85 -3.44
N ASP A 67 -8.13 8.01 -4.59
CA ASP A 67 -8.82 8.26 -5.86
C ASP A 67 -8.60 7.15 -6.91
N SER A 68 -7.76 6.14 -6.61
CA SER A 68 -7.40 5.10 -7.59
C SER A 68 -7.05 3.75 -6.95
N GLU A 69 -7.15 2.71 -7.79
CA GLU A 69 -6.68 1.35 -7.49
C GLU A 69 -5.79 0.89 -8.66
N THR A 70 -4.59 0.41 -8.36
CA THR A 70 -3.63 -0.09 -9.34
C THR A 70 -3.30 -1.54 -9.01
N LYS A 71 -3.65 -2.45 -9.90
CA LYS A 71 -3.37 -3.88 -9.74
C LYS A 71 -1.99 -4.21 -10.28
N LEU A 72 -1.16 -4.87 -9.49
CA LEU A 72 0.14 -5.38 -9.90
C LEU A 72 0.14 -6.89 -9.78
N SER A 73 0.57 -7.57 -10.84
CA SER A 73 0.74 -9.03 -10.86
C SER A 73 2.06 -9.40 -11.53
N LEU A 74 2.66 -10.52 -11.12
CA LEU A 74 3.74 -11.16 -11.86
C LEU A 74 3.16 -11.99 -13.02
N SER A 75 3.75 -11.86 -14.21
CA SER A 75 3.51 -12.77 -15.33
C SER A 75 4.26 -14.09 -15.13
N GLU A 76 3.88 -15.14 -15.87
CA GLU A 76 4.60 -16.42 -15.84
C GLU A 76 6.08 -16.26 -16.21
N GLU A 77 6.37 -15.43 -17.22
CA GLU A 77 7.76 -15.11 -17.62
C GLU A 77 8.54 -14.39 -16.51
N GLU A 78 7.91 -13.45 -15.79
CA GLU A 78 8.53 -12.76 -14.66
C GLU A 78 8.85 -13.75 -13.52
N VAL A 79 7.94 -14.69 -13.24
CA VAL A 79 8.13 -15.74 -12.24
C VAL A 79 9.27 -16.69 -12.65
N GLU A 80 9.32 -17.12 -13.91
CA GLU A 80 10.39 -17.99 -14.42
C GLU A 80 11.77 -17.33 -14.35
N LYS A 81 11.83 -16.01 -14.57
CA LYS A 81 13.05 -15.21 -14.41
C LYS A 81 13.45 -14.98 -12.94
N GLY A 82 12.62 -15.39 -11.99
CA GLY A 82 12.84 -15.20 -10.56
C GLY A 82 12.56 -13.76 -10.08
N THR A 83 11.73 -13.01 -10.80
CA THR A 83 11.34 -11.64 -10.43
C THR A 83 10.44 -11.68 -9.19
N GLU A 84 10.72 -10.80 -8.22
CA GLU A 84 9.89 -10.67 -7.02
C GLU A 84 8.85 -9.54 -7.18
N ILE A 85 7.66 -9.69 -6.58
CA ILE A 85 6.59 -8.68 -6.69
C ILE A 85 7.01 -7.33 -6.09
N GLU A 86 7.91 -7.36 -5.11
CA GLU A 86 8.53 -6.21 -4.48
C GLU A 86 9.19 -5.28 -5.50
N GLU A 87 9.79 -5.81 -6.58
CA GLU A 87 10.39 -4.97 -7.63
C GLU A 87 9.34 -4.06 -8.29
N LYS A 88 8.17 -4.62 -8.61
CA LYS A 88 7.05 -3.86 -9.21
C LYS A 88 6.43 -2.88 -8.22
N ILE A 89 6.32 -3.29 -6.95
CA ILE A 89 5.83 -2.43 -5.87
C ILE A 89 6.75 -1.22 -5.70
N VAL A 90 8.07 -1.43 -5.63
CA VAL A 90 9.05 -0.36 -5.43
C VAL A 90 9.02 0.63 -6.60
N VAL A 91 8.96 0.16 -7.85
CA VAL A 91 8.90 1.03 -9.04
C VAL A 91 7.64 1.93 -9.03
N ASP A 92 6.47 1.36 -8.73
CA ASP A 92 5.23 2.14 -8.66
C ASP A 92 5.28 3.16 -7.50
N LEU A 93 5.67 2.72 -6.30
CA LEU A 93 5.73 3.58 -5.12
C LEU A 93 6.78 4.69 -5.23
N GLN A 94 7.91 4.41 -5.88
CA GLN A 94 8.93 5.42 -6.17
C GLN A 94 8.35 6.51 -7.08
N SER A 95 7.65 6.13 -8.15
CA SER A 95 7.03 7.10 -9.07
C SER A 95 6.02 8.00 -8.36
N ARG A 96 5.18 7.43 -7.48
CA ARG A 96 4.23 8.19 -6.67
C ARG A 96 4.92 9.09 -5.64
N HIS A 97 6.01 8.62 -5.05
CA HIS A 97 6.79 9.41 -4.12
C HIS A 97 7.43 10.62 -4.81
N THR A 98 7.99 10.44 -6.01
CA THR A 98 8.50 11.55 -6.83
C THR A 98 7.41 12.58 -7.11
N ALA A 99 6.23 12.14 -7.57
CA ALA A 99 5.10 13.04 -7.80
C ALA A 99 4.65 13.77 -6.51
N PHE A 100 4.66 13.08 -5.37
CA PHE A 100 4.34 13.69 -4.07
C PHE A 100 5.36 14.76 -3.64
N ILE A 101 6.64 14.58 -3.98
CA ILE A 101 7.67 15.60 -3.74
C ILE A 101 7.42 16.81 -4.65
N GLU A 102 7.11 16.57 -5.92
CA GLU A 102 6.87 17.63 -6.91
C GLU A 102 5.61 18.46 -6.61
N ASP A 103 4.52 17.83 -6.17
CA ASP A 103 3.26 18.50 -5.79
C ASP A 103 3.39 19.37 -4.52
N LYS A 104 4.45 19.16 -3.72
CA LYS A 104 4.73 19.92 -2.49
C LYS A 104 5.76 21.04 -2.67
N ASN A 105 6.26 21.26 -3.88
CA ASN A 105 7.01 22.46 -4.26
C ASN A 105 6.06 23.51 -4.88
#